data_AF-A0A7J9RMQ7-F1
#
_entry.id   AF-A0A7J9RMQ7-F1
#
_cell.length_a   1.000
_cell.length_b   1.000
_cell.length_c   1.000
_cell.angle_alpha   90.00
_cell.angle_beta   90.00
_cell.angle_gamma   90.00
#
_symmetry.space_group_name_H-M   'P 1'
#
loop_
_entity.id
_entity.type
_entity.pdbx_description
1 polymer ?
#
loop_
_entity_poly.entity_id
_entity_poly.type
_entity_poly.pdbx_seq_one_letter_code
_entity_poly.pdbx_strand_id
1 'polypeptide(L)' 'MIEKTSQLTLMGDLIKPYTLPTTRYQGSKSKIVEWIWESIQDIEFESALDVFGGTGIVGYLLKMKGKQVY' A
#
# COMPACT_ATOMS: atom_id res chain seq x y z
N MET A 1 1.90 4.73 -23.54
CA MET A 1 1.30 5.40 -22.37
C MET A 1 0.44 4.35 -21.69
N ILE A 2 0.95 3.71 -20.64
CA ILE A 2 0.16 2.75 -19.86
C ILE A 2 -0.64 3.60 -18.88
N GLU A 3 -1.97 3.59 -19.00
CA GLU A 3 -2.83 4.19 -17.98
C GLU A 3 -2.47 3.54 -16.64
N LYS A 4 -1.91 4.32 -15.70
CA LYS A 4 -1.80 3.88 -14.31
C LYS A 4 -3.23 3.70 -13.82
N THR A 5 -3.71 2.45 -13.80
CA THR A 5 -5.05 2.10 -13.34
C THR A 5 -5.22 2.66 -11.92
N SER A 6 -5.90 3.80 -11.81
CA SER A 6 -6.19 4.41 -10.52
C SER A 6 -7.19 3.52 -9.81
N GLN A 7 -6.78 2.91 -8.70
CA GLN A 7 -7.68 2.06 -7.93
C GLN A 7 -8.86 2.91 -7.44
N LEU A 8 -10.08 2.42 -7.68
CA LEU A 8 -11.32 3.07 -7.28
C LEU A 8 -11.80 2.53 -5.94
N THR A 9 -12.53 3.34 -5.19
CA THR A 9 -13.31 2.89 -4.04
C THR A 9 -14.47 2.01 -4.52
N LEU A 10 -15.14 1.34 -3.58
CA LEU A 10 -16.36 0.59 -3.87
C LEU A 10 -17.45 1.48 -4.51
N MET A 11 -17.41 2.80 -4.28
CA MET A 11 -18.36 3.77 -4.82
C MET A 11 -17.92 4.33 -6.18
N GLY A 12 -16.82 3.85 -6.75
CA GLY A 12 -16.29 4.35 -8.03
C GLY A 12 -15.50 5.66 -7.92
N ASP A 13 -15.29 6.17 -6.70
CA ASP A 13 -14.47 7.37 -6.49
C ASP A 13 -12.97 7.03 -6.57
N LEU A 14 -12.16 8.01 -6.95
CA LEU A 14 -10.71 7.91 -6.80
C LEU A 14 -10.35 7.72 -5.32
N ILE A 15 -9.42 6.80 -5.03
CA ILE A 15 -8.87 6.67 -3.67
C ILE A 15 -8.21 7.99 -3.29
N LYS A 16 -8.73 8.61 -2.24
CA LYS A 16 -8.09 9.75 -1.60
C LYS A 16 -7.01 9.23 -0.66
N PRO A 17 -5.83 9.86 -0.57
CA PRO A 17 -4.85 9.54 0.44
C PRO A 17 -5.50 9.66 1.82
N TYR A 18 -5.67 8.53 2.50
CA TYR A 18 -6.24 8.47 3.83
C TYR A 18 -5.13 8.18 4.84
N THR A 19 -5.30 8.68 6.07
CA THR A 19 -4.40 8.33 7.18
C THR A 19 -4.35 6.81 7.32
N LEU A 20 -3.14 6.26 7.33
CA LEU A 20 -2.97 4.81 7.41
C LEU A 20 -3.78 4.21 8.59
N PRO A 21 -4.57 3.14 8.35
CA PRO A 21 -5.48 2.60 9.36
C PRO A 21 -4.71 2.09 10.59
N THR A 22 -5.24 2.40 11.77
CA THR A 22 -4.63 2.04 13.06
C THR A 22 -5.38 0.90 13.74
N THR A 23 -5.50 -0.24 13.05
CA THR A 23 -6.04 -1.46 13.66
C THR A 23 -4.99 -2.08 14.59
N ARG A 24 -5.37 -2.42 15.83
CA ARG A 24 -4.48 -3.12 16.75
C ARG A 24 -4.24 -4.55 16.25
N TYR A 25 -2.98 -4.90 16.07
CA TYR A 25 -2.54 -6.24 15.71
C TYR A 25 -1.10 -6.41 16.19
N GLN A 26 -0.79 -7.55 16.80
CA GLN A 26 0.55 -7.82 17.29
C GLN A 26 1.51 -7.96 16.10
N GLY A 27 2.64 -7.24 16.14
CA GLY A 27 3.58 -7.18 15.02
C GLY A 27 3.12 -6.29 13.86
N SER A 28 2.15 -5.38 14.09
CA SER A 28 1.82 -4.34 13.11
C SER A 28 3.04 -3.50 12.77
N LYS A 29 3.25 -3.29 11.46
CA LYS A 29 4.38 -2.55 10.90
C LYS A 29 4.09 -1.04 10.78
N SER A 30 2.99 -0.55 11.35
CA SER A 30 2.55 0.84 11.20
C SER A 30 3.61 1.87 11.61
N LYS A 31 4.45 1.56 12.60
CA LYS A 31 5.54 2.44 13.05
C LYS A 31 6.73 2.53 12.09
N ILE A 32 6.91 1.55 11.20
CA ILE A 32 8.08 1.44 10.31
C ILE A 32 7.70 1.43 8.82
N VAL A 33 6.42 1.64 8.50
CA VAL A 33 5.89 1.45 7.14
C VAL A 33 6.49 2.47 6.14
N GLU A 34 6.73 3.70 6.56
CA GLU A 34 7.43 4.71 5.75
C GLU A 34 8.89 4.31 5.50
N TRP A 35 9.60 3.82 6.53
CA TRP A 35 10.97 3.32 6.37
C TRP A 35 11.06 2.14 5.39
N ILE A 36 10.08 1.23 5.41
CA ILE A 36 9.98 0.14 4.43
C ILE A 36 9.86 0.72 3.01
N TRP A 37 8.97 1.70 2.81
CA TRP A 37 8.80 2.34 1.50
C TRP A 37 10.09 3.04 1.04
N GLU A 38 10.71 3.84 1.90
CA GLU A 38 11.96 4.53 1.59
C GLU A 38 13.08 3.56 1.17
N SER A 39 13.11 2.37 1.76
CA SER A 39 14.11 1.35 1.48
C SER A 39 13.91 0.63 0.15
N ILE A 40 12.70 0.68 -0.44
CA ILE A 40 12.37 -0.09 -1.66
C ILE A 40 11.91 0.78 -2.83
N GLN A 41 11.62 2.07 -2.62
CA GLN A 41 10.99 2.91 -3.64
C GLN A 41 11.82 3.10 -4.92
N ASP A 42 13.14 2.97 -4.83
CA ASP A 42 14.07 3.10 -5.95
C ASP A 42 14.21 1.81 -6.78
N ILE A 43 13.61 0.70 -6.32
CA ILE A 43 13.54 -0.54 -7.09
C ILE A 43 12.45 -0.38 -8.17
N GLU A 44 12.77 -0.78 -9.41
CA GLU A 44 11.77 -0.84 -10.48
C GLU A 44 10.87 -2.08 -10.31
N PHE A 45 9.63 -1.87 -9.84
CA PHE A 45 8.62 -2.92 -9.73
C PHE A 45 7.20 -2.35 -9.91
N GLU A 46 6.31 -3.18 -10.44
CA GLU A 46 4.90 -2.84 -10.68
C GLU A 46 3.95 -3.47 -9.66
N SER A 47 4.30 -4.65 -9.14
CA SER A 47 3.47 -5.39 -8.20
C SER A 47 4.24 -5.93 -7.00
N ALA A 48 3.54 -6.18 -5.91
CA ALA A 48 4.04 -6.80 -4.70
C ALA A 48 3.04 -7.85 -4.19
N LEU A 49 3.54 -8.90 -3.55
CA LEU A 49 2.74 -9.93 -2.89
C LEU A 49 2.89 -9.76 -1.37
N ASP A 50 1.80 -9.43 -0.67
CA ASP A 50 1.81 -9.25 0.79
C ASP A 50 1.41 -10.54 1.52
N VAL A 51 2.29 -11.55 1.43
CA VAL A 51 2.07 -12.90 2.01
C VAL A 51 1.84 -12.89 3.53
N PHE A 52 2.31 -11.87 4.23
CA PHE A 52 2.22 -11.74 5.69
C PHE A 52 1.59 -10.39 6.09
N GLY A 53 0.45 -10.09 5.46
CA GLY A 53 -0.18 -8.77 5.55
C GLY A 53 -0.56 -8.31 6.95
N GLY A 54 -1.00 -9.20 7.84
CA GLY A 54 -1.43 -8.82 9.20
C GLY A 54 -2.50 -7.72 9.17
N THR A 55 -2.15 -6.48 9.54
CA THR A 55 -3.05 -5.31 9.41
C THR A 55 -3.27 -4.83 7.98
N GLY A 56 -2.50 -5.35 7.01
CA GLY A 56 -2.48 -4.88 5.63
C GLY A 56 -1.83 -3.51 5.45
N ILE A 57 -1.12 -2.98 6.47
CA ILE A 57 -0.61 -1.60 6.46
C ILE A 57 0.43 -1.36 5.36
N VAL A 58 1.26 -2.38 5.06
CA VAL A 58 2.28 -2.32 4.01
C VAL A 58 1.60 -2.38 2.64
N GLY A 59 0.75 -3.39 2.40
CA GLY A 59 -0.03 -3.49 1.16
C GLY A 59 -0.88 -2.24 0.88
N TYR A 60 -1.48 -1.63 1.89
CA TYR A 60 -2.25 -0.39 1.74
C TYR A 60 -1.36 0.79 1.32
N LEU A 61 -0.20 0.98 1.95
CA LEU A 61 0.75 2.02 1.54
C LEU A 61 1.22 1.81 0.10
N LEU A 62 1.55 0.57 -0.29
CA LEU A 62 1.97 0.23 -1.65
C LEU A 62 0.87 0.56 -2.69
N LYS A 63 -0.39 0.25 -2.38
CA LYS A 63 -1.54 0.65 -3.21
C LYS A 63 -1.63 2.17 -3.37
N MET A 64 -1.43 2.94 -2.30
CA MET A 64 -1.39 4.41 -2.36
C MET A 64 -0.21 4.94 -3.20
N LYS A 65 0.91 4.23 -3.25
CA LYS A 65 2.07 4.56 -4.11
C LYS A 65 1.88 4.09 -5.57
N GLY A 66 0.71 3.56 -5.91
CA GLY A 66 0.36 3.12 -7.27
C GLY A 66 0.92 1.76 -7.64
N LYS A 67 1.27 0.92 -6.65
CA LYS A 67 1.71 -0.46 -6.87
C LYS A 67 0.51 -1.40 -6.83
N GLN A 68 0.50 -2.41 -7.68
CA GLN A 68 -0.46 -3.50 -7.57
C GLN A 68 -0.07 -4.41 -6.40
N VAL A 69 -1.04 -4.79 -5.57
CA VAL A 69 -0.77 -5.68 -4.43
C VAL A 69 -1.69 -6.89 -4.50
N TYR A 70 -1.08 -8.06 -4.42
CA TYR A 70 -1.72 -9.38 -4.35
C TYR A 70 -1.68 -9.93 -2.92
#